data_AF-A0A2K3PEH2-F1
#
_entry.id   AF-A0A2K3PEH2-F1
#
_cell.length_a   1.000
_cell.length_b   1.000
_cell.length_c   1.000
_cell.angle_alpha   90.00
_cell.angle_beta   90.00
_cell.angle_gamma   90.00
#
_symmetry.space_group_name_H-M   'P 1'
#
loop_
_entity.id
_entity.type
_entity.pdbx_description
1 polymer ?
#
loop_
_entity_poly.entity_id
_entity_poly.type
_entity_poly.pdbx_seq_one_letter_code
_entity_poly.pdbx_strand_id
1 'polypeptide(L)'
;VASVPEDVGTAGAIRAIAHHLTAKDILIVSGDLVSDVPVGAVAATHRRHDAVVTALLCNAPISGPLESVSSGGKDKTKKPGRYDLIGLDPTKQFLLHIATGAEVEKDLRIQKSILRAVGQIEIRADLMDAHLYAFKRSVLLEVLDQKSAFQSLKHDVLPYLVRSQLKSEVLLNGTPQAEENGTEKVNSQSNQQMISQILANASEPTFHLRHTLGTIGSDSVRRAHKCCVYISGSSKYCARLNSIQAYNDINRDVIGEASHLSGYSFSAHNNIIHPTAELGAKTTVGPHCMLGEGSQMGDKCSVKRSVIGRHCRIGANVKVVNSVVMNHVTIGDFCSIQGSVICSNVQLQERAILKDCQVGAGFVVTSGSEHKGEVLAKK
;
A
#
# COMPACT_ATOMS: atom_id res chain seq x y z
N VAL A 1 -6.32 6.85 -21.60
CA VAL A 1 -7.02 6.21 -20.45
C VAL A 1 -7.61 4.92 -20.98
N ALA A 2 -7.26 3.78 -20.38
CA ALA A 2 -7.84 2.48 -20.74
C ALA A 2 -8.70 2.01 -19.56
N SER A 3 -9.92 1.56 -19.85
CA SER A 3 -10.79 0.93 -18.86
C SER A 3 -10.56 -0.57 -18.90
N VAL A 4 -10.43 -1.18 -17.73
CA VAL A 4 -10.32 -2.63 -17.58
C VAL A 4 -11.39 -3.12 -16.60
N PRO A 5 -11.90 -4.34 -16.77
CA PRO A 5 -12.78 -4.97 -15.79
C PRO A 5 -12.11 -5.07 -14.40
N GLU A 6 -12.91 -5.02 -13.33
CA GLU A 6 -12.42 -4.99 -11.94
C GLU A 6 -11.71 -6.30 -11.53
N ASP A 7 -12.08 -7.43 -12.14
CA ASP A 7 -11.56 -8.78 -11.88
C ASP A 7 -10.14 -9.02 -12.43
N VAL A 8 -9.67 -8.15 -13.31
CA VAL A 8 -8.40 -8.31 -14.03
C VAL A 8 -7.18 -7.94 -13.17
N GLY A 9 -7.40 -7.19 -12.09
CA GLY A 9 -6.36 -6.79 -11.13
C GLY A 9 -5.29 -5.85 -11.71
N THR A 10 -4.29 -5.51 -10.89
CA THR A 10 -3.24 -4.55 -11.27
C THR A 10 -2.33 -5.08 -12.39
N ALA A 11 -1.99 -6.36 -12.39
CA ALA A 11 -1.13 -6.96 -13.41
C ALA A 11 -1.84 -6.99 -14.78
N GLY A 12 -3.12 -7.36 -14.81
CA GLY A 12 -3.88 -7.36 -16.04
C GLY A 12 -4.22 -5.95 -16.55
N ALA A 13 -4.39 -4.97 -15.65
CA ALA A 13 -4.47 -3.56 -16.05
C ALA A 13 -3.22 -3.11 -16.83
N ILE A 14 -2.03 -3.52 -16.37
CA ILE A 14 -0.77 -3.24 -17.09
C ILE A 14 -0.70 -3.99 -18.43
N ARG A 15 -1.18 -5.24 -18.51
CA ARG A 15 -1.25 -5.97 -19.79
C ARG A 15 -2.10 -5.24 -20.82
N ALA A 16 -3.25 -4.72 -20.43
CA ALA A 16 -4.15 -3.99 -21.33
C ALA A 16 -3.49 -2.74 -21.94
N ILE A 17 -2.59 -2.09 -21.20
CA ILE A 17 -1.87 -0.88 -21.66
C ILE A 17 -0.45 -1.16 -22.17
N ALA A 18 -0.04 -2.43 -22.28
CA ALA A 18 1.35 -2.80 -22.61
C ALA A 18 1.85 -2.15 -23.91
N HIS A 19 0.98 -2.03 -24.91
CA HIS A 19 1.26 -1.40 -26.21
C HIS A 19 1.52 0.12 -26.12
N HIS A 20 1.06 0.78 -25.05
CA HIS A 20 1.33 2.20 -24.79
C HIS A 20 2.65 2.43 -24.03
N LEU A 21 3.27 1.38 -23.49
CA LEU A 21 4.51 1.50 -22.72
C LEU A 21 5.72 1.58 -23.66
N THR A 22 6.23 2.79 -23.90
CA THR A 22 7.36 3.05 -24.81
C THR A 22 8.70 3.20 -24.12
N ALA A 23 8.72 3.67 -22.87
CA ALA A 23 9.94 3.93 -22.12
C ALA A 23 10.68 2.64 -21.72
N LYS A 24 12.01 2.72 -21.51
CA LYS A 24 12.83 1.59 -21.03
C LYS A 24 12.43 1.16 -19.63
N ASP A 25 12.27 2.14 -18.75
CA ASP A 25 11.84 1.95 -17.36
C ASP A 25 10.46 2.58 -17.20
N ILE A 26 9.59 1.93 -16.44
CA ILE A 26 8.25 2.41 -16.15
C ILE A 26 8.07 2.61 -14.65
N LEU A 27 7.29 3.61 -14.30
CA LEU A 27 6.89 3.85 -12.93
C LEU A 27 5.40 3.57 -12.79
N ILE A 28 5.05 2.76 -11.81
CA ILE A 28 3.68 2.39 -11.47
C ILE A 28 3.38 3.01 -10.11
N VAL A 29 2.30 3.79 -10.04
CA VAL A 29 1.85 4.47 -8.82
C VAL A 29 0.39 4.13 -8.61
N SER A 30 0.06 3.65 -7.41
CA SER A 30 -1.33 3.40 -7.02
C SER A 30 -2.07 4.70 -6.72
N GLY A 31 -3.36 4.78 -7.08
CA GLY A 31 -4.17 5.99 -6.91
C GLY A 31 -4.55 6.31 -5.45
N ASP A 32 -4.29 5.37 -4.54
CA ASP A 32 -4.59 5.45 -3.10
C ASP A 32 -3.33 5.75 -2.25
N LEU A 33 -2.22 6.14 -2.89
CA LEU A 33 -0.98 6.53 -2.22
C LEU A 33 -0.96 8.03 -1.89
N VAL A 34 -0.75 8.35 -0.62
CA VAL A 34 -0.52 9.72 -0.15
C VAL A 34 0.89 9.81 0.43
N SER A 35 1.78 10.54 -0.24
CA SER A 35 3.17 10.65 0.19
C SER A 35 3.86 11.93 -0.25
N ASP A 36 4.82 12.40 0.56
CA ASP A 36 5.78 13.47 0.22
C ASP A 36 7.13 12.92 -0.28
N VAL A 37 7.23 11.61 -0.49
CA VAL A 37 8.45 10.97 -0.99
C VAL A 37 8.65 11.37 -2.46
N PRO A 38 9.80 11.96 -2.81
CA PRO A 38 10.07 12.33 -4.18
C PRO A 38 10.19 11.08 -5.04
N VAL A 39 9.28 10.96 -6.01
CA VAL A 39 9.25 9.87 -6.99
C VAL A 39 10.59 9.71 -7.73
N GLY A 40 11.27 10.84 -7.96
CA GLY A 40 12.61 10.87 -8.55
C GLY A 40 13.67 10.12 -7.74
N ALA A 41 13.54 10.05 -6.41
CA ALA A 41 14.46 9.29 -5.56
C ALA A 41 14.29 7.77 -5.77
N VAL A 42 13.05 7.29 -5.92
CA VAL A 42 12.78 5.88 -6.23
C VAL A 42 13.34 5.52 -7.62
N ALA A 43 13.11 6.39 -8.61
CA ALA A 43 13.66 6.23 -9.95
C ALA A 43 15.21 6.29 -9.98
N ALA A 44 15.82 7.17 -9.19
CA ALA A 44 17.27 7.25 -9.06
C ALA A 44 17.86 5.98 -8.43
N THR A 45 17.23 5.44 -7.38
CA THR A 45 17.63 4.16 -6.78
C THR A 45 17.49 3.01 -7.76
N HIS A 46 16.42 2.99 -8.56
CA HIS A 46 16.22 2.00 -9.62
C HIS A 46 17.36 2.00 -10.65
N ARG A 47 17.70 3.19 -11.17
CA ARG A 47 18.77 3.35 -12.16
C ARG A 47 20.16 3.08 -11.58
N ARG A 48 20.42 3.55 -10.35
CA ARG A 48 21.71 3.38 -9.67
C ARG A 48 22.10 1.91 -9.51
N HIS A 49 21.13 1.05 -9.22
CA HIS A 49 21.38 -0.37 -8.99
C HIS A 49 21.07 -1.25 -10.20
N ASP A 50 20.64 -0.64 -11.32
CA ASP A 50 20.16 -1.33 -12.52
C ASP A 50 19.14 -2.44 -12.20
N ALA A 51 18.26 -2.16 -11.24
CA ALA A 51 17.30 -3.12 -10.69
C ALA A 51 16.23 -3.51 -11.72
N VAL A 52 15.66 -4.70 -11.62
CA VAL A 52 14.47 -5.07 -12.44
C VAL A 52 13.19 -4.49 -11.85
N VAL A 53 13.16 -4.35 -10.53
CA VAL A 53 12.09 -3.69 -9.78
C VAL A 53 12.68 -2.94 -8.59
N THR A 54 12.15 -1.76 -8.32
CA THR A 54 12.39 -1.01 -7.09
C THR A 54 11.06 -0.68 -6.44
N ALA A 55 10.82 -1.17 -5.22
CA ALA A 55 9.58 -0.91 -4.47
C ALA A 55 9.78 0.18 -3.42
N LEU A 56 8.81 1.09 -3.28
CA LEU A 56 8.75 2.03 -2.17
C LEU A 56 8.13 1.35 -0.94
N LEU A 57 8.88 1.34 0.16
CA LEU A 57 8.41 0.88 1.46
C LEU A 57 8.30 2.06 2.42
N CYS A 58 7.25 2.09 3.22
CA CYS A 58 7.06 3.08 4.28
C CYS A 58 6.82 2.40 5.63
N ASN A 59 6.89 3.15 6.73
CA ASN A 59 6.53 2.60 8.02
C ASN A 59 5.02 2.32 8.06
N ALA A 60 4.65 1.16 8.58
CA ALA A 60 3.25 0.86 8.83
C ALA A 60 2.68 1.87 9.85
N PRO A 61 1.48 2.42 9.62
CA PRO A 61 0.85 3.33 10.57
C PRO A 61 0.65 2.63 11.92
N ILE A 62 0.79 3.40 13.01
CA ILE A 62 0.68 2.93 14.40
C ILE A 62 -0.74 2.40 14.68
N SER A 63 -1.73 2.92 13.95
CA SER A 63 -3.03 2.27 13.73
C SER A 63 -2.80 0.98 12.91
N GLY A 64 -2.47 -0.12 13.59
CA GLY A 64 -1.98 -1.36 12.97
C GLY A 64 -2.86 -1.93 11.85
N PRO A 65 -2.39 -2.98 11.14
CA PRO A 65 -3.13 -3.60 10.03
C PRO A 65 -4.51 -4.10 10.50
N LEU A 66 -5.56 -3.52 9.94
CA LEU A 66 -6.94 -3.83 10.27
C LEU A 66 -7.46 -5.02 9.47
N GLU A 67 -7.68 -6.13 10.18
CA GLU A 67 -8.85 -6.98 9.94
C GLU A 67 -9.52 -7.26 11.30
N SER A 68 -10.34 -6.31 11.77
CA SER A 68 -11.54 -6.55 12.61
C SER A 68 -12.02 -5.26 13.27
N VAL A 69 -12.90 -4.52 12.58
CA VAL A 69 -14.00 -3.89 13.29
C VAL A 69 -15.12 -4.93 13.30
N SER A 70 -15.04 -5.90 14.21
CA SER A 70 -16.23 -6.64 14.60
C SER A 70 -16.95 -5.81 15.65
N SER A 71 -18.08 -5.24 15.22
CA SER A 71 -19.16 -4.80 16.07
C SER A 71 -19.39 -5.78 17.23
N GLY A 72 -19.46 -5.23 18.46
CA GLY A 72 -20.09 -5.80 19.65
C GLY A 72 -20.15 -7.32 19.79
N GLY A 73 -19.21 -7.89 20.55
CA GLY A 73 -19.33 -9.25 21.06
C GLY A 73 -18.21 -9.53 22.05
N LYS A 74 -18.55 -9.96 23.27
CA LYS A 74 -17.57 -10.43 24.26
C LYS A 74 -16.90 -11.71 23.73
N ASP A 75 -15.78 -11.58 23.03
CA ASP A 75 -14.82 -12.70 22.93
C ASP A 75 -13.39 -12.18 22.74
N LYS A 76 -12.54 -12.47 23.73
CA LYS A 76 -11.13 -12.04 23.79
C LYS A 76 -10.23 -13.02 23.05
N THR A 77 -10.39 -13.15 21.74
CA THR A 77 -9.36 -13.70 20.86
C THR A 77 -8.95 -12.61 19.88
N LYS A 78 -7.92 -11.83 20.25
CA LYS A 78 -7.25 -10.90 19.33
C LYS A 78 -6.83 -11.69 18.10
N LYS A 79 -7.48 -11.47 16.95
CA LYS A 79 -6.97 -11.96 15.67
C LYS A 79 -5.54 -11.41 15.50
N PRO A 80 -4.55 -12.24 15.14
CA PRO A 80 -3.19 -11.76 14.94
C PRO A 80 -3.20 -10.72 13.81
N GLY A 81 -2.58 -9.56 14.04
CA GLY A 81 -2.42 -8.54 13.01
C GLY A 81 -1.68 -9.15 11.82
N ARG A 82 -2.22 -9.00 10.62
CA ARG A 82 -1.58 -9.45 9.38
C ARG A 82 -0.52 -8.41 9.01
N TYR A 83 0.74 -8.68 9.35
CA TYR A 83 1.87 -7.82 8.98
C TYR A 83 2.56 -8.39 7.75
N ASP A 84 3.01 -7.50 6.86
CA ASP A 84 3.90 -7.89 5.77
C ASP A 84 5.30 -8.13 6.36
N LEU A 85 5.89 -9.30 6.08
CA LEU A 85 7.25 -9.62 6.49
C LEU A 85 8.21 -9.35 5.33
N ILE A 86 9.11 -8.38 5.53
CA ILE A 86 10.04 -7.92 4.51
C ILE A 86 11.46 -8.31 4.92
N GLY A 87 12.09 -9.15 4.11
CA GLY A 87 13.49 -9.53 4.25
C GLY A 87 14.38 -8.66 3.38
N LEU A 88 15.28 -7.94 4.04
CA LEU A 88 16.23 -7.00 3.43
C LEU A 88 17.66 -7.48 3.61
N ASP A 89 18.54 -6.98 2.75
CA ASP A 89 19.98 -7.13 2.94
C ASP A 89 20.49 -6.19 4.06
N PRO A 90 21.71 -6.40 4.58
CA PRO A 90 22.28 -5.55 5.63
C PRO A 90 22.40 -4.06 5.25
N THR A 91 22.50 -3.74 3.95
CA THR A 91 22.55 -2.34 3.47
C THR A 91 21.16 -1.71 3.32
N LYS A 92 20.08 -2.49 3.46
CA LYS A 92 18.68 -2.07 3.32
C LYS A 92 18.34 -1.51 1.93
N GLN A 93 19.03 -1.96 0.90
CA GLN A 93 18.87 -1.53 -0.49
C GLN A 93 18.24 -2.60 -1.37
N PHE A 94 18.37 -3.87 -0.99
CA PHE A 94 17.91 -5.00 -1.78
C PHE A 94 16.80 -5.76 -1.06
N LEU A 95 15.74 -6.06 -1.82
CA LEU A 95 14.68 -6.95 -1.38
C LEU A 95 15.15 -8.39 -1.58
N LEU A 96 15.07 -9.20 -0.52
CA LEU A 96 15.47 -10.60 -0.54
C LEU A 96 14.30 -11.53 -0.26
N HIS A 97 13.32 -11.05 0.48
CA HIS A 97 12.12 -11.78 0.80
C HIS A 97 10.94 -10.85 1.00
N ILE A 98 9.77 -11.28 0.54
CA ILE A 98 8.50 -10.64 0.84
C ILE A 98 7.49 -11.75 1.10
N ALA A 99 6.83 -11.68 2.25
CA ALA A 99 5.70 -12.53 2.58
C ALA A 99 4.57 -11.62 3.04
N THR A 100 3.47 -11.63 2.29
CA THR A 100 2.31 -10.81 2.63
C THR A 100 1.56 -11.44 3.79
N GLY A 101 0.96 -10.62 4.67
CA GLY A 101 0.37 -11.12 5.92
C GLY A 101 -0.73 -12.19 5.76
N ALA A 102 -1.30 -12.35 4.57
CA ALA A 102 -2.24 -13.43 4.25
C ALA A 102 -1.56 -14.80 4.03
N GLU A 103 -0.27 -14.82 3.69
CA GLU A 103 0.51 -16.04 3.43
C GLU A 103 1.23 -16.58 4.69
N VAL A 104 1.30 -15.78 5.76
CA VAL A 104 2.06 -16.11 6.98
C VAL A 104 1.11 -16.66 8.03
N GLU A 105 0.86 -17.98 7.98
CA GLU A 105 0.01 -18.64 8.98
C GLU A 105 0.79 -19.01 10.26
N LYS A 106 1.96 -19.66 10.12
CA LYS A 106 2.79 -20.12 11.26
C LYS A 106 4.30 -20.04 10.99
N ASP A 107 4.74 -20.46 9.80
CA ASP A 107 6.15 -20.57 9.47
C ASP A 107 6.54 -19.69 8.28
N LEU A 108 7.70 -19.03 8.40
CA LEU A 108 8.31 -18.27 7.30
C LEU A 108 9.28 -19.16 6.53
N ARG A 109 9.01 -19.40 5.23
CA ARG A 109 9.88 -20.22 4.37
C ARG A 109 10.88 -19.34 3.62
N ILE A 110 12.14 -19.39 4.05
CA ILE A 110 13.26 -18.71 3.39
C ILE A 110 14.09 -19.71 2.59
N GLN A 111 14.41 -19.37 1.33
CA GLN A 111 15.25 -20.21 0.50
C GLN A 111 16.71 -20.21 1.00
N LYS A 112 17.26 -21.41 1.25
CA LYS A 112 18.65 -21.57 1.69
C LYS A 112 19.67 -20.95 0.71
N SER A 113 19.36 -20.94 -0.59
CA SER A 113 20.19 -20.32 -1.63
C SER A 113 20.38 -18.82 -1.41
N ILE A 114 19.30 -18.10 -1.04
CA ILE A 114 19.34 -16.67 -0.76
C ILE A 114 20.17 -16.40 0.50
N LEU A 115 19.91 -17.16 1.57
CA LEU A 115 20.66 -16.99 2.83
C LEU A 115 22.16 -17.29 2.66
N ARG A 116 22.51 -18.31 1.86
CA ARG A 116 23.92 -18.60 1.54
C ARG A 116 24.59 -17.52 0.69
N ALA A 117 23.85 -16.88 -0.22
CA ALA A 117 24.40 -15.86 -1.12
C ALA A 117 24.64 -14.51 -0.43
N VAL A 118 23.72 -14.11 0.45
CA VAL A 118 23.79 -12.80 1.13
C VAL A 118 24.47 -12.90 2.50
N GLY A 119 24.45 -14.09 3.12
CA GLY A 119 25.05 -14.35 4.43
C GLY A 119 24.18 -13.88 5.60
N GLN A 120 23.57 -12.70 5.49
CA GLN A 120 22.71 -12.11 6.51
C GLN A 120 21.44 -11.52 5.87
N ILE A 121 20.30 -11.70 6.55
CA ILE A 121 19.00 -11.13 6.16
C ILE A 121 18.40 -10.44 7.39
N GLU A 122 17.99 -9.18 7.24
CA GLU A 122 17.21 -8.44 8.24
C GLU A 122 15.72 -8.59 7.92
N ILE A 123 14.94 -9.11 8.85
CA ILE A 123 13.48 -9.26 8.68
C ILE A 123 12.79 -8.14 9.45
N ARG A 124 11.96 -7.37 8.75
CA ARG A 124 11.18 -6.26 9.28
C ARG A 124 9.69 -6.51 9.10
N ALA A 125 8.92 -6.23 10.15
CA ALA A 125 7.46 -6.32 10.18
C ALA A 125 6.79 -4.95 10.37
N ASP A 126 7.59 -3.90 10.51
CA ASP A 126 7.17 -2.52 10.72
C ASP A 126 7.06 -1.72 9.41
N LEU A 127 7.31 -2.38 8.27
CA LEU A 127 7.26 -1.77 6.94
C LEU A 127 6.00 -2.21 6.18
N MET A 128 5.45 -1.28 5.40
CA MET A 128 4.32 -1.41 4.51
C MET A 128 4.77 -1.17 3.06
N ASP A 129 4.21 -1.94 2.12
CA ASP A 129 4.37 -1.68 0.68
C ASP A 129 3.46 -0.51 0.24
N ALA A 130 4.08 0.56 -0.28
CA ALA A 130 3.38 1.75 -0.74
C ALA A 130 2.74 1.60 -2.14
N HIS A 131 2.90 0.46 -2.84
CA HIS A 131 2.54 0.26 -4.26
C HIS A 131 3.00 1.40 -5.17
N LEU A 132 4.23 1.84 -4.94
CA LEU A 132 4.97 2.62 -5.92
C LEU A 132 6.16 1.79 -6.35
N TYR A 133 6.18 1.43 -7.63
CA TYR A 133 7.18 0.54 -8.20
C TYR A 133 7.84 1.18 -9.42
N ALA A 134 9.16 1.08 -9.51
CA ALA A 134 9.88 1.31 -10.76
C ALA A 134 10.28 -0.04 -11.35
N PHE A 135 9.88 -0.33 -12.59
CA PHE A 135 10.17 -1.58 -13.28
C PHE A 135 10.98 -1.35 -14.55
N LYS A 136 11.88 -2.29 -14.86
CA LYS A 136 12.36 -2.46 -16.23
C LYS A 136 11.24 -2.99 -17.11
N ARG A 137 10.87 -2.26 -18.16
CA ARG A 137 9.72 -2.59 -19.01
C ARG A 137 9.85 -3.98 -19.63
N SER A 138 11.02 -4.31 -20.16
CA SER A 138 11.26 -5.61 -20.83
C SER A 138 10.99 -6.79 -19.90
N VAL A 139 11.50 -6.72 -18.68
CA VAL A 139 11.34 -7.78 -17.68
C VAL A 139 9.89 -7.87 -17.21
N LEU A 140 9.23 -6.73 -16.98
CA LEU A 140 7.83 -6.76 -16.57
C LEU A 140 6.94 -7.38 -17.64
N LEU A 141 7.10 -6.99 -18.90
CA LEU A 141 6.31 -7.53 -20.01
C LEU A 141 6.61 -9.03 -20.24
N GLU A 142 7.87 -9.45 -20.13
CA GLU A 142 8.26 -10.87 -20.20
C GLU A 142 7.54 -11.70 -19.13
N VAL A 143 7.51 -11.21 -17.87
CA VAL A 143 6.81 -11.90 -16.78
C VAL A 143 5.30 -11.93 -17.01
N LEU A 144 4.71 -10.83 -17.46
CA LEU A 144 3.28 -10.73 -17.69
C LEU A 144 2.80 -11.60 -18.86
N ASP A 145 3.63 -11.79 -19.89
CA ASP A 145 3.37 -12.64 -21.05
C ASP A 145 3.52 -14.14 -20.68
N GLN A 146 4.60 -14.49 -19.98
CA GLN A 146 4.84 -15.89 -19.55
C GLN A 146 3.84 -16.38 -18.50
N LYS A 147 3.29 -15.47 -17.68
CA LYS A 147 2.40 -15.81 -16.55
C LYS A 147 1.08 -15.05 -16.67
N SER A 148 0.21 -15.52 -17.56
CA SER A 148 -1.14 -14.98 -17.75
C SER A 148 -2.01 -15.04 -16.48
N ALA A 149 -1.75 -16.00 -15.58
CA ALA A 149 -2.48 -16.18 -14.33
C ALA A 149 -2.23 -15.08 -13.27
N PHE A 150 -1.18 -14.26 -13.42
CA PHE A 150 -0.89 -13.20 -12.43
C PHE A 150 -1.90 -12.07 -12.53
N GLN A 151 -2.52 -11.71 -11.40
CA GLN A 151 -3.52 -10.66 -11.28
C GLN A 151 -3.02 -9.45 -10.50
N SER A 152 -2.12 -9.64 -9.53
CA SER A 152 -1.62 -8.57 -8.66
C SER A 152 -0.11 -8.36 -8.77
N LEU A 153 0.31 -7.11 -8.93
CA LEU A 153 1.73 -6.74 -8.87
C LEU A 153 2.34 -7.04 -7.49
N LYS A 154 1.61 -6.75 -6.40
CA LYS A 154 2.08 -6.96 -5.03
C LYS A 154 2.13 -8.44 -4.64
N HIS A 155 1.11 -9.22 -4.99
CA HIS A 155 1.00 -10.62 -4.53
C HIS A 155 1.62 -11.62 -5.49
N ASP A 156 1.71 -11.31 -6.79
CA ASP A 156 2.21 -12.27 -7.79
C ASP A 156 3.55 -11.83 -8.36
N VAL A 157 3.61 -10.67 -9.02
CA VAL A 157 4.77 -10.25 -9.82
C VAL A 157 5.98 -9.95 -8.95
N LEU A 158 5.81 -9.15 -7.90
CA LEU A 158 6.91 -8.76 -7.01
C LEU A 158 7.48 -9.99 -6.27
N PRO A 159 6.68 -10.87 -5.61
CA PRO A 159 7.20 -12.07 -4.97
C PRO A 159 7.83 -13.05 -5.97
N TYR A 160 7.28 -13.17 -7.18
CA TYR A 160 7.88 -13.97 -8.25
C TYR A 160 9.29 -13.49 -8.59
N LEU A 161 9.44 -12.19 -8.88
CA LEU A 161 10.74 -11.58 -9.19
C LEU A 161 11.74 -11.77 -8.04
N VAL A 162 11.30 -11.56 -6.80
CA VAL A 162 12.16 -11.75 -5.63
C VAL A 162 12.63 -13.20 -5.50
N ARG A 163 11.73 -14.16 -5.69
CA ARG A 163 12.06 -15.60 -5.65
C ARG A 163 12.91 -16.06 -6.83
N SER A 164 12.94 -15.32 -7.95
CA SER A 164 13.76 -15.64 -9.12
C SER A 164 15.14 -14.99 -9.12
N GLN A 165 15.45 -14.07 -8.20
CA GLN A 165 16.71 -13.30 -8.17
C GLN A 165 17.99 -14.14 -8.27
N LEU A 166 17.98 -15.37 -7.74
CA LEU A 166 19.14 -16.27 -7.70
C LEU A 166 18.91 -17.59 -8.45
N LYS A 167 17.86 -17.70 -9.27
CA LYS A 167 17.61 -18.92 -10.05
C LYS A 167 18.58 -19.03 -11.21
N SER A 168 19.27 -20.17 -11.29
CA SER A 168 20.00 -20.60 -12.48
C SER A 168 19.00 -21.08 -13.55
N GLU A 169 19.19 -20.72 -14.82
CA GLU A 169 18.29 -21.11 -15.94
C GLU A 169 18.05 -22.62 -16.06
N VAL A 170 18.94 -23.44 -15.49
CA VAL A 170 18.82 -24.92 -15.44
C VAL A 170 17.50 -25.41 -14.82
N LEU A 171 16.85 -24.62 -13.95
CA LEU A 171 15.57 -24.97 -13.33
C LEU A 171 14.33 -24.43 -14.08
N LEU A 172 14.50 -23.53 -15.05
CA LEU A 172 13.39 -22.95 -15.82
C LEU A 172 13.09 -23.74 -17.10
N ASN A 173 14.08 -24.44 -17.65
CA ASN A 173 13.96 -25.24 -18.86
C ASN A 173 13.65 -26.74 -18.61
N GLY A 174 13.41 -27.14 -17.35
CA GLY A 174 12.89 -28.46 -17.04
C GLY A 174 11.42 -28.55 -17.41
N THR A 175 11.13 -29.04 -18.61
CA THR A 175 9.78 -29.45 -19.04
C THR A 175 9.09 -30.30 -17.97
N PRO A 176 7.75 -30.20 -17.79
CA PRO A 176 7.00 -31.09 -16.92
C PRO A 176 6.96 -32.47 -17.57
N GLN A 177 7.85 -33.38 -17.18
CA GLN A 177 7.66 -34.78 -17.50
C GLN A 177 6.92 -35.45 -16.34
N ALA A 178 5.79 -36.02 -16.74
CA ALA A 178 4.94 -36.90 -15.97
C ALA A 178 5.76 -37.97 -15.25
N GLU A 179 5.31 -38.29 -14.04
CA GLU A 179 5.73 -39.48 -13.32
C GLU A 179 5.47 -40.71 -14.19
N GLU A 180 6.53 -41.37 -14.63
CA GLU A 180 6.47 -42.80 -14.94
C GLU A 180 7.79 -43.48 -14.54
N ASN A 181 7.63 -44.41 -13.60
CA ASN A 181 8.47 -45.53 -13.20
C ASN A 181 9.81 -45.79 -13.91
N GLY A 182 10.83 -46.11 -13.10
CA GLY A 182 11.85 -47.08 -13.49
C GLY A 182 13.29 -46.71 -13.10
N THR A 183 13.82 -47.46 -12.15
CA THR A 183 15.25 -47.63 -11.80
C THR A 183 16.23 -47.52 -12.98
N GLU A 184 17.32 -46.75 -12.84
CA GLU A 184 18.68 -47.19 -13.21
C GLU A 184 19.84 -46.26 -12.75
N LYS A 185 20.84 -46.93 -12.16
CA LYS A 185 22.26 -46.65 -11.85
C LYS A 185 22.83 -45.21 -11.94
N VAL A 186 23.29 -44.75 -10.76
CA VAL A 186 24.09 -43.54 -10.50
C VAL A 186 25.46 -43.61 -11.18
N ASN A 187 25.75 -42.64 -12.06
CA ASN A 187 27.04 -42.50 -12.76
C ASN A 187 28.01 -41.63 -11.92
N SER A 188 29.08 -42.24 -11.42
CA SER A 188 30.01 -41.70 -10.41
C SER A 188 30.91 -40.54 -10.88
N GLN A 189 30.94 -40.22 -12.17
CA GLN A 189 31.71 -39.08 -12.71
C GLN A 189 30.99 -37.73 -12.52
N SER A 190 29.65 -37.70 -12.46
CA SER A 190 28.87 -36.46 -12.30
C SER A 190 29.04 -35.84 -10.90
N ASN A 191 29.32 -36.66 -9.89
CA ASN A 191 29.47 -36.21 -8.51
C ASN A 191 30.79 -35.47 -8.28
N GLN A 192 31.87 -35.83 -8.99
CA GLN A 192 33.15 -35.12 -8.88
C GLN A 192 33.09 -33.72 -9.52
N GLN A 193 32.39 -33.56 -10.65
CA GLN A 193 32.14 -32.25 -11.27
C GLN A 193 31.20 -31.39 -10.41
N MET A 194 30.16 -31.99 -9.82
CA MET A 194 29.24 -31.29 -8.92
C MET A 194 29.94 -30.84 -7.63
N ILE A 195 30.80 -31.67 -7.02
CA ILE A 195 31.54 -31.34 -5.79
C ILE A 195 32.60 -30.26 -6.06
N SER A 196 33.31 -30.33 -7.19
CA SER A 196 34.29 -29.29 -7.56
C SER A 196 33.62 -27.95 -7.86
N GLN A 197 32.40 -27.94 -8.45
CA GLN A 197 31.60 -26.71 -8.57
C GLN A 197 31.01 -26.22 -7.24
N ILE A 198 30.65 -27.11 -6.31
CA ILE A 198 30.19 -26.71 -4.96
C ILE A 198 31.34 -26.08 -4.16
N LEU A 199 32.54 -26.66 -4.23
CA LEU A 199 33.74 -26.12 -3.60
C LEU A 199 34.15 -24.77 -4.21
N ALA A 200 34.10 -24.62 -5.52
CA ALA A 200 34.35 -23.33 -6.18
C ALA A 200 33.30 -22.25 -5.81
N ASN A 201 32.03 -22.64 -5.60
CA ASN A 201 30.98 -21.73 -5.14
C ASN A 201 31.06 -21.39 -3.64
N ALA A 202 31.76 -22.18 -2.83
CA ALA A 202 31.97 -21.95 -1.41
C ALA A 202 33.09 -20.93 -1.13
N SER A 203 33.97 -20.69 -2.10
CA SER A 203 35.10 -19.74 -2.01
C SER A 203 34.89 -18.44 -2.79
N GLU A 204 33.69 -18.15 -3.31
CA GLU A 204 33.40 -16.97 -4.15
C GLU A 204 32.59 -15.89 -3.42
N PRO A 205 32.79 -14.59 -3.72
CA PRO A 205 32.49 -13.49 -2.81
C PRO A 205 31.02 -13.12 -2.73
N THR A 206 30.72 -12.32 -1.70
CA THR A 206 29.45 -11.69 -1.30
C THR A 206 28.54 -11.31 -2.48
N PHE A 207 27.21 -11.45 -2.31
CA PHE A 207 26.13 -11.07 -3.25
C PHE A 207 26.42 -9.86 -4.17
N HIS A 208 27.11 -8.82 -3.67
CA HIS A 208 27.48 -7.62 -4.41
C HIS A 208 28.60 -7.82 -5.46
N LEU A 209 29.53 -8.75 -5.24
CA LEU A 209 30.73 -8.98 -6.06
C LEU A 209 30.48 -9.91 -7.25
N ARG A 210 29.51 -10.81 -7.17
CA ARG A 210 29.04 -11.63 -8.31
C ARG A 210 28.50 -10.80 -9.48
N HIS A 211 28.24 -9.52 -9.25
CA HIS A 211 27.71 -8.60 -10.26
C HIS A 211 28.74 -7.60 -10.81
N THR A 212 29.90 -7.42 -10.17
CA THR A 212 30.95 -6.51 -10.66
C THR A 212 31.84 -7.14 -11.73
N LEU A 213 31.96 -8.48 -11.76
CA LEU A 213 32.64 -9.21 -12.84
C LEU A 213 31.64 -9.57 -13.96
N GLY A 214 31.21 -8.56 -14.71
CA GLY A 214 30.62 -8.77 -16.02
C GLY A 214 31.73 -8.78 -17.07
N THR A 215 31.86 -9.90 -17.79
CA THR A 215 32.60 -10.05 -19.05
C THR A 215 34.10 -10.38 -18.92
N ILE A 216 34.48 -11.62 -18.59
CA ILE A 216 35.43 -12.43 -19.39
C ILE A 216 35.17 -13.94 -19.09
N GLY A 217 34.63 -14.68 -20.07
CA GLY A 217 34.83 -16.14 -20.20
C GLY A 217 33.78 -17.11 -19.63
N SER A 218 33.14 -17.86 -20.54
CA SER A 218 32.47 -19.18 -20.40
C SER A 218 31.14 -19.34 -19.62
N ASP A 219 30.19 -20.00 -20.29
CA ASP A 219 29.13 -20.92 -19.84
C ASP A 219 28.05 -20.52 -18.82
N SER A 220 26.79 -20.75 -19.25
CA SER A 220 25.52 -20.66 -18.52
C SER A 220 25.16 -19.27 -18.00
N VAL A 221 24.29 -18.56 -18.72
CA VAL A 221 23.77 -17.25 -18.31
C VAL A 221 22.86 -17.44 -17.09
N ARG A 222 23.43 -17.46 -15.89
CA ARG A 222 22.67 -17.27 -14.65
C ARG A 222 22.12 -15.85 -14.67
N ARG A 223 20.86 -15.66 -15.05
CA ARG A 223 20.14 -14.37 -14.98
C ARG A 223 19.88 -13.96 -13.52
N ALA A 224 20.94 -13.62 -12.79
CA ALA A 224 20.82 -12.97 -11.51
C ALA A 224 20.31 -11.54 -11.73
N HIS A 225 19.15 -11.23 -11.16
CA HIS A 225 18.57 -9.89 -11.22
C HIS A 225 18.40 -9.32 -9.82
N LYS A 226 18.38 -7.99 -9.74
CA LYS A 226 18.30 -7.25 -8.48
C LYS A 226 16.90 -6.69 -8.31
N CYS A 227 16.29 -6.98 -7.17
CA CYS A 227 15.11 -6.26 -6.69
C CYS A 227 15.58 -5.31 -5.59
N CYS A 228 15.26 -4.03 -5.75
CA CYS A 228 15.66 -3.00 -4.80
C CYS A 228 14.45 -2.49 -4.01
N VAL A 229 14.76 -1.84 -2.89
CA VAL A 229 13.78 -1.09 -2.12
C VAL A 229 14.25 0.35 -1.95
N TYR A 230 13.29 1.26 -1.87
CA TYR A 230 13.50 2.58 -1.33
C TYR A 230 12.66 2.68 -0.06
N ILE A 231 13.30 2.82 1.10
CA ILE A 231 12.60 2.96 2.38
C ILE A 231 12.44 4.44 2.68
N SER A 232 11.19 4.88 2.86
CA SER A 232 10.88 6.23 3.28
C SER A 232 11.50 6.52 4.65
N GLY A 233 12.22 7.63 4.77
CA GLY A 233 12.73 8.09 6.06
C GLY A 233 11.59 8.44 7.03
N SER A 234 11.86 8.39 8.33
CA SER A 234 10.87 8.71 9.37
C SER A 234 10.34 10.14 9.33
N SER A 235 11.05 11.05 8.66
CA SER A 235 10.65 12.45 8.46
C SER A 235 9.66 12.64 7.29
N LYS A 236 9.42 11.62 6.48
CA LYS A 236 8.62 11.69 5.26
C LYS A 236 7.27 11.03 5.47
N TYR A 237 6.21 11.72 5.08
CA TYR A 237 4.85 11.19 5.12
C TYR A 237 4.65 10.19 3.99
N CYS A 238 4.19 8.99 4.31
CA CYS A 238 3.85 7.99 3.31
C CYS A 238 2.82 7.02 3.90
N ALA A 239 1.60 7.09 3.40
CA ALA A 239 0.47 6.29 3.89
C ALA A 239 -0.42 5.84 2.74
N ARG A 240 -1.17 4.77 2.96
CA ARG A 240 -2.08 4.16 1.97
C ARG A 240 -3.53 4.23 2.43
N LEU A 241 -4.41 4.67 1.52
CA LEU A 241 -5.85 4.75 1.73
C LEU A 241 -6.53 3.38 1.48
N ASN A 242 -6.05 2.34 2.15
CA ASN A 242 -6.53 0.96 1.96
C ASN A 242 -7.64 0.55 2.95
N SER A 243 -7.97 1.42 3.91
CA SER A 243 -9.00 1.18 4.91
C SER A 243 -9.69 2.48 5.29
N ILE A 244 -10.88 2.36 5.85
CA ILE A 244 -11.68 3.52 6.30
C ILE A 244 -11.02 4.21 7.49
N GLN A 245 -10.33 3.44 8.34
CA GLN A 245 -9.52 4.01 9.40
C GLN A 245 -8.34 4.79 8.83
N ALA A 246 -7.61 4.23 7.85
CA ALA A 246 -6.55 4.95 7.17
C ALA A 246 -7.08 6.20 6.47
N TYR A 247 -8.28 6.15 5.89
CA TYR A 247 -8.95 7.33 5.32
C TYR A 247 -9.16 8.43 6.37
N ASN A 248 -9.66 8.10 7.56
CA ASN A 248 -9.84 9.07 8.65
C ASN A 248 -8.50 9.60 9.19
N ASP A 249 -7.53 8.70 9.38
CA ASP A 249 -6.21 9.05 9.89
C ASP A 249 -5.47 9.97 8.91
N ILE A 250 -5.42 9.62 7.62
CA ILE A 250 -4.77 10.42 6.59
C ILE A 250 -5.43 11.80 6.45
N ASN A 251 -6.76 11.88 6.44
CA ASN A 251 -7.45 13.18 6.36
C ASN A 251 -7.10 14.09 7.54
N ARG A 252 -6.95 13.55 8.74
CA ARG A 252 -6.53 14.30 9.92
C ARG A 252 -5.06 14.71 9.81
N ASP A 253 -4.19 13.78 9.41
CA ASP A 253 -2.75 14.02 9.30
C ASP A 253 -2.47 15.11 8.25
N VAL A 254 -3.15 15.08 7.10
CA VAL A 254 -3.05 16.09 6.03
C VAL A 254 -3.49 17.48 6.49
N ILE A 255 -4.36 17.59 7.50
CA ILE A 255 -4.74 18.88 8.10
C ILE A 255 -3.81 19.26 9.26
N GLY A 256 -3.08 18.31 9.83
CA GLY A 256 -2.13 18.53 10.91
C GLY A 256 -0.69 18.45 10.45
N GLU A 257 -0.06 17.31 10.76
CA GLU A 257 1.37 17.06 10.62
C GLU A 257 1.85 17.06 9.15
N ALA A 258 1.00 16.64 8.22
CA ALA A 258 1.31 16.52 6.79
C ALA A 258 0.69 17.64 5.95
N SER A 259 0.50 18.81 6.55
CA SER A 259 -0.14 19.98 5.94
C SER A 259 0.56 20.53 4.71
N HIS A 260 1.87 20.30 4.58
CA HIS A 260 2.64 20.60 3.38
C HIS A 260 2.12 19.88 2.13
N LEU A 261 1.40 18.76 2.28
CA LEU A 261 0.78 18.04 1.17
C LEU A 261 -0.49 18.72 0.66
N SER A 262 -1.20 19.44 1.54
CA SER A 262 -2.52 19.97 1.25
C SER A 262 -2.48 21.31 0.49
N GLY A 263 -1.39 22.05 0.63
CA GLY A 263 -1.24 23.39 0.05
C GLY A 263 -2.12 24.47 0.70
N TYR A 264 -2.88 24.15 1.76
CA TYR A 264 -3.72 25.12 2.46
C TYR A 264 -2.93 25.93 3.48
N SER A 265 -3.28 27.22 3.62
CA SER A 265 -2.72 28.09 4.66
C SER A 265 -3.52 27.95 5.96
N PHE A 266 -2.80 27.79 7.08
CA PHE A 266 -3.39 27.73 8.40
C PHE A 266 -3.83 29.09 8.92
N SER A 267 -4.92 29.10 9.68
CA SER A 267 -5.22 30.20 10.59
C SER A 267 -4.37 30.10 11.88
N ALA A 268 -4.37 31.16 12.69
CA ALA A 268 -3.69 31.20 13.99
C ALA A 268 -4.11 30.10 14.99
N HIS A 269 -5.20 29.36 14.73
CA HIS A 269 -5.75 28.33 15.62
C HIS A 269 -5.47 26.89 15.14
N ASN A 270 -4.52 26.69 14.23
CA ASN A 270 -4.22 25.38 13.60
C ASN A 270 -5.45 24.72 12.98
N ASN A 271 -6.34 25.53 12.40
CA ASN A 271 -7.49 25.08 11.62
C ASN A 271 -7.46 25.73 10.23
N ILE A 272 -8.17 25.12 9.29
CA ILE A 272 -8.26 25.57 7.90
C ILE A 272 -9.72 25.96 7.66
N ILE A 273 -9.99 27.26 7.54
CA ILE A 273 -11.33 27.76 7.25
C ILE A 273 -11.23 28.54 5.94
N HIS A 274 -12.00 28.11 4.93
CA HIS A 274 -12.04 28.83 3.67
C HIS A 274 -12.66 30.23 3.85
N PRO A 275 -12.16 31.30 3.21
CA PRO A 275 -12.69 32.65 3.37
C PRO A 275 -14.17 32.82 3.01
N THR A 276 -14.68 31.96 2.12
CA THR A 276 -16.10 31.98 1.70
C THR A 276 -17.01 31.18 2.62
N ALA A 277 -16.48 30.57 3.69
CA ALA A 277 -17.28 29.76 4.59
C ALA A 277 -17.98 30.66 5.62
N GLU A 278 -19.25 30.38 5.89
CA GLU A 278 -20.07 31.17 6.80
C GLU A 278 -20.21 30.43 8.13
N LEU A 279 -19.92 31.12 9.23
CA LEU A 279 -20.00 30.58 10.58
C LEU A 279 -21.09 31.31 11.38
N GLY A 280 -22.06 30.56 11.90
CA GLY A 280 -23.10 31.06 12.78
C GLY A 280 -22.60 31.52 14.15
N ALA A 281 -23.48 32.16 14.91
CA ALA A 281 -23.17 32.69 16.22
C ALA A 281 -22.82 31.57 17.22
N LYS A 282 -21.78 31.79 18.04
CA LYS A 282 -21.29 30.83 19.06
C LYS A 282 -20.80 29.49 18.48
N THR A 283 -20.41 29.46 17.21
CA THR A 283 -19.84 28.27 16.56
C THR A 283 -18.33 28.18 16.79
N THR A 284 -17.86 26.98 17.07
CA THR A 284 -16.45 26.71 17.40
C THR A 284 -15.86 25.66 16.45
N VAL A 285 -14.74 26.00 15.82
CA VAL A 285 -13.95 25.09 14.99
C VAL A 285 -12.60 24.88 15.69
N GLY A 286 -12.41 23.68 16.23
CA GLY A 286 -11.20 23.32 16.97
C GLY A 286 -9.94 23.19 16.08
N PRO A 287 -8.77 22.95 16.69
CA PRO A 287 -7.55 22.66 15.95
C PRO A 287 -7.70 21.35 15.15
N HIS A 288 -6.92 21.22 14.08
CA HIS A 288 -6.95 20.10 13.14
C HIS A 288 -8.32 19.86 12.51
N CYS A 289 -9.07 20.95 12.29
CA CYS A 289 -10.34 20.92 11.58
C CYS A 289 -10.22 21.70 10.27
N MET A 290 -10.96 21.25 9.26
CA MET A 290 -11.07 21.93 7.98
C MET A 290 -12.53 22.22 7.65
N LEU A 291 -12.80 23.42 7.16
CA LEU A 291 -14.08 23.83 6.58
C LEU A 291 -13.84 24.26 5.14
N GLY A 292 -14.38 23.46 4.20
CA GLY A 292 -14.24 23.69 2.78
C GLY A 292 -15.01 24.91 2.27
N GLU A 293 -14.71 25.27 1.02
CA GLU A 293 -15.34 26.37 0.30
C GLU A 293 -16.87 26.29 0.26
N GLY A 294 -17.52 27.44 0.39
CA GLY A 294 -18.97 27.60 0.29
C GLY A 294 -19.79 26.84 1.33
N SER A 295 -19.14 26.33 2.39
CA SER A 295 -19.81 25.63 3.48
C SER A 295 -20.37 26.61 4.51
N GLN A 296 -21.57 26.33 4.99
CA GLN A 296 -22.32 27.16 5.93
C GLN A 296 -22.58 26.38 7.21
N MET A 297 -22.30 27.00 8.34
CA MET A 297 -22.56 26.43 9.66
C MET A 297 -23.56 27.29 10.44
N GLY A 298 -24.59 26.66 10.99
CA GLY A 298 -25.56 27.30 11.87
C GLY A 298 -25.00 27.64 13.25
N ASP A 299 -25.87 28.17 14.11
CA ASP A 299 -25.51 28.63 15.45
C ASP A 299 -25.16 27.49 16.42
N LYS A 300 -24.29 27.77 17.39
CA LYS A 300 -23.91 26.87 18.50
C LYS A 300 -23.34 25.52 18.03
N CYS A 301 -22.65 25.49 16.90
CA CYS A 301 -22.02 24.26 16.39
C CYS A 301 -20.61 24.04 16.99
N SER A 302 -20.19 22.78 17.08
CA SER A 302 -18.84 22.43 17.53
C SER A 302 -18.22 21.35 16.65
N VAL A 303 -17.05 21.67 16.07
CA VAL A 303 -16.28 20.79 15.20
C VAL A 303 -14.92 20.53 15.83
N LYS A 304 -14.58 19.26 16.03
CA LYS A 304 -13.32 18.84 16.67
C LYS A 304 -12.66 17.70 15.89
N ARG A 305 -11.39 17.86 15.52
CA ARG A 305 -10.60 16.89 14.72
C ARG A 305 -11.40 16.32 13.54
N SER A 306 -12.07 17.18 12.78
CA SER A 306 -13.01 16.75 11.75
C SER A 306 -12.81 17.55 10.47
N VAL A 307 -13.09 16.92 9.34
CA VAL A 307 -12.91 17.48 8.01
C VAL A 307 -14.29 17.71 7.40
N ILE A 308 -14.58 18.93 7.01
CA ILE A 308 -15.83 19.28 6.31
C ILE A 308 -15.47 19.73 4.90
N GLY A 309 -16.05 19.05 3.92
CA GLY A 309 -15.89 19.33 2.50
C GLY A 309 -16.53 20.65 2.06
N ARG A 310 -16.70 20.77 0.74
CA ARG A 310 -17.21 21.98 0.08
C ARG A 310 -18.74 21.96 -0.04
N HIS A 311 -19.34 23.14 -0.01
CA HIS A 311 -20.78 23.38 -0.18
C HIS A 311 -21.65 22.57 0.80
N CYS A 312 -21.17 22.37 2.02
CA CYS A 312 -21.93 21.71 3.07
C CYS A 312 -22.85 22.69 3.80
N ARG A 313 -24.07 22.27 4.11
CA ARG A 313 -25.02 23.05 4.92
C ARG A 313 -25.21 22.36 6.25
N ILE A 314 -24.73 22.97 7.32
CA ILE A 314 -24.80 22.43 8.67
C ILE A 314 -25.78 23.29 9.46
N GLY A 315 -26.81 22.67 10.03
CA GLY A 315 -27.84 23.30 10.86
C GLY A 315 -27.32 23.80 12.20
N ALA A 316 -28.23 24.19 13.10
CA ALA A 316 -27.91 24.68 14.43
C ALA A 316 -27.71 23.55 15.45
N ASN A 317 -26.88 23.81 16.47
CA ASN A 317 -26.56 22.88 17.56
C ASN A 317 -25.96 21.53 17.12
N VAL A 318 -25.21 21.51 16.01
CA VAL A 318 -24.56 20.30 15.49
C VAL A 318 -23.19 20.07 16.14
N LYS A 319 -22.90 18.81 16.48
CA LYS A 319 -21.60 18.38 17.01
C LYS A 319 -20.95 17.39 16.05
N VAL A 320 -19.75 17.71 15.58
CA VAL A 320 -18.96 16.85 14.68
C VAL A 320 -17.61 16.57 15.32
N VAL A 321 -17.32 15.29 15.60
CA VAL A 321 -16.11 14.87 16.30
C VAL A 321 -15.45 13.71 15.57
N ASN A 322 -14.14 13.81 15.30
CA ASN A 322 -13.36 12.75 14.66
C ASN A 322 -14.04 12.17 13.39
N SER A 323 -14.62 13.03 12.56
CA SER A 323 -15.45 12.61 11.42
C SER A 323 -15.04 13.30 10.14
N VAL A 324 -15.28 12.64 9.01
CA VAL A 324 -15.03 13.19 7.67
C VAL A 324 -16.35 13.36 6.95
N VAL A 325 -16.67 14.60 6.59
CA VAL A 325 -17.85 14.99 5.82
C VAL A 325 -17.36 15.42 4.44
N MET A 326 -17.81 14.74 3.38
CA MET A 326 -17.45 15.07 2.00
C MET A 326 -18.21 16.30 1.49
N ASN A 327 -18.40 16.43 0.16
CA ASN A 327 -18.97 17.63 -0.47
C ASN A 327 -20.50 17.55 -0.57
N HIS A 328 -21.15 18.70 -0.60
CA HIS A 328 -22.60 18.84 -0.79
C HIS A 328 -23.44 18.07 0.24
N VAL A 329 -22.97 18.00 1.49
CA VAL A 329 -23.69 17.33 2.57
C VAL A 329 -24.59 18.34 3.28
N THR A 330 -25.84 17.96 3.53
CA THR A 330 -26.78 18.74 4.35
C THR A 330 -27.00 18.04 5.68
N ILE A 331 -26.74 18.72 6.78
CA ILE A 331 -26.88 18.21 8.16
C ILE A 331 -27.94 19.04 8.86
N GLY A 332 -29.03 18.42 9.30
CA GLY A 332 -30.10 19.07 10.03
C GLY A 332 -29.72 19.47 11.45
N ASP A 333 -30.63 20.16 12.12
CA ASP A 333 -30.42 20.68 13.46
C ASP A 333 -30.29 19.56 14.50
N PHE A 334 -29.55 19.84 15.58
CA PHE A 334 -29.37 18.92 16.72
C PHE A 334 -28.72 17.57 16.39
N CYS A 335 -27.98 17.47 15.29
CA CYS A 335 -27.24 16.25 14.93
C CYS A 335 -25.95 16.07 15.74
N SER A 336 -25.60 14.81 16.03
CA SER A 336 -24.33 14.44 16.66
C SER A 336 -23.62 13.36 15.87
N ILE A 337 -22.45 13.69 15.34
CA ILE A 337 -21.67 12.82 14.46
C ILE A 337 -20.30 12.57 15.09
N GLN A 338 -19.98 11.30 15.31
CA GLN A 338 -18.73 10.87 15.93
C GLN A 338 -18.11 9.72 15.15
N GLY A 339 -16.81 9.80 14.84
CA GLY A 339 -16.07 8.69 14.22
C GLY A 339 -16.58 8.27 12.83
N SER A 340 -17.41 9.08 12.20
CA SER A 340 -18.20 8.66 11.03
C SER A 340 -17.68 9.26 9.74
N VAL A 341 -17.84 8.52 8.64
CA VAL A 341 -17.52 8.99 7.28
C VAL A 341 -18.82 9.21 6.53
N ILE A 342 -19.05 10.44 6.10
CA ILE A 342 -20.26 10.86 5.39
C ILE A 342 -19.88 11.22 3.95
N CYS A 343 -20.36 10.42 3.00
CA CYS A 343 -20.08 10.62 1.59
C CYS A 343 -20.83 11.82 0.99
N SER A 344 -20.52 12.11 -0.27
CA SER A 344 -21.07 13.28 -0.96
C SER A 344 -22.59 13.18 -1.19
N ASN A 345 -23.28 14.32 -1.23
CA ASN A 345 -24.73 14.42 -1.46
C ASN A 345 -25.61 13.73 -0.40
N VAL A 346 -25.09 13.52 0.81
CA VAL A 346 -25.86 12.95 1.92
C VAL A 346 -26.73 14.02 2.58
N GLN A 347 -27.94 13.63 2.99
CA GLN A 347 -28.82 14.46 3.79
C GLN A 347 -29.08 13.79 5.15
N LEU A 348 -28.60 14.40 6.23
CA LEU A 348 -28.93 14.00 7.59
C LEU A 348 -30.10 14.86 8.06
N GLN A 349 -31.22 14.22 8.40
CA GLN A 349 -32.36 14.93 8.98
C GLN A 349 -32.09 15.31 10.44
N GLU A 350 -32.96 16.13 11.01
CA GLU A 350 -32.83 16.65 12.37
C GLU A 350 -32.71 15.54 13.43
N ARG A 351 -31.93 15.83 14.48
CA ARG A 351 -31.71 14.95 15.65
C ARG A 351 -31.09 13.59 15.31
N ALA A 352 -30.39 13.45 14.18
CA ALA A 352 -29.68 12.22 13.86
C ALA A 352 -28.41 12.04 14.72
N ILE A 353 -28.17 10.82 15.20
CA ILE A 353 -26.98 10.48 15.98
C ILE A 353 -26.22 9.37 15.24
N LEU A 354 -25.00 9.67 14.82
CA LEU A 354 -24.13 8.74 14.11
C LEU A 354 -22.85 8.51 14.92
N LYS A 355 -22.57 7.24 15.24
CA LYS A 355 -21.34 6.83 15.93
C LYS A 355 -20.65 5.73 15.13
N ASP A 356 -19.43 6.00 14.66
CA ASP A 356 -18.62 5.07 13.87
C ASP A 356 -19.36 4.52 12.64
N CYS A 357 -20.19 5.36 11.99
CA CYS A 357 -21.02 4.97 10.85
C CYS A 357 -20.40 5.39 9.52
N GLN A 358 -20.77 4.68 8.46
CA GLN A 358 -20.36 4.98 7.09
C GLN A 358 -21.61 5.25 6.27
N VAL A 359 -21.78 6.48 5.81
CA VAL A 359 -22.96 6.88 5.04
C VAL A 359 -22.58 7.01 3.57
N GLY A 360 -23.14 6.15 2.73
CA GLY A 360 -22.95 6.12 1.28
C GLY A 360 -23.51 7.36 0.59
N ALA A 361 -23.03 7.63 -0.62
CA ALA A 361 -23.38 8.83 -1.36
C ALA A 361 -24.89 8.88 -1.67
N GLY A 362 -25.50 10.06 -1.53
CA GLY A 362 -26.93 10.25 -1.84
C GLY A 362 -27.91 9.55 -0.89
N PHE A 363 -27.45 9.06 0.27
CA PHE A 363 -28.31 8.49 1.30
C PHE A 363 -28.99 9.58 2.14
N VAL A 364 -30.21 9.30 2.60
CA VAL A 364 -30.97 10.21 3.48
C VAL A 364 -31.17 9.49 4.81
N VAL A 365 -30.58 10.02 5.88
CA VAL A 365 -30.75 9.50 7.24
C VAL A 365 -31.98 10.15 7.85
N THR A 366 -32.93 9.34 8.32
CA THR A 366 -34.22 9.79 8.86
C THR A 366 -34.06 10.57 10.17
N SER A 367 -35.03 11.42 10.49
CA SER A 367 -35.00 12.24 11.70
C SER A 367 -35.01 11.38 12.97
N GLY A 368 -34.16 11.71 13.95
CA GLY A 368 -34.13 11.03 15.25
C GLY A 368 -33.56 9.60 15.24
N SER A 369 -32.96 9.14 14.13
CA SER A 369 -32.32 7.82 14.10
C SER A 369 -30.98 7.84 14.83
N GLU A 370 -30.72 6.80 15.62
CA GLU A 370 -29.41 6.51 16.19
C GLU A 370 -28.81 5.29 15.49
N HIS A 371 -27.66 5.49 14.83
CA HIS A 371 -26.90 4.41 14.19
C HIS A 371 -25.53 4.28 14.84
N LYS A 372 -25.08 3.03 15.01
CA LYS A 372 -23.79 2.72 15.62
C LYS A 372 -23.08 1.59 14.87
N GLY A 373 -21.96 1.91 14.23
CA GLY A 373 -21.14 0.93 13.53
C GLY A 373 -21.77 0.38 12.24
N GLU A 374 -22.73 1.11 11.65
CA GLU A 374 -23.48 0.64 10.48
C GLU A 374 -23.00 1.29 9.19
N VAL A 375 -23.13 0.55 8.09
CA VAL A 375 -22.89 1.03 6.73
C VAL A 375 -24.25 1.31 6.08
N LEU A 376 -24.56 2.59 5.90
CA LEU A 376 -25.82 3.08 5.34
C LEU A 376 -25.62 3.42 3.86
N ALA A 377 -25.88 2.47 2.97
CA ALA A 377 -25.77 2.67 1.53
C ALA A 377 -27.09 2.32 0.82
N LYS A 378 -27.40 3.03 -0.28
CA LYS A 378 -28.41 2.58 -1.24
C LYS A 378 -27.86 1.35 -1.96
N LYS A 379 -28.62 0.25 -1.99
CA LYS A 379 -28.29 -0.95 -2.78
C LYS A 379 -28.39 -0.66 -4.27
#